data_AF-A0A6A3L0W1-F1
#
_entry.id   AF-A0A6A3L0W1-F1
#
_cell.length_a   1.000
_cell.length_b   1.000
_cell.length_c   1.000
_cell.angle_alpha   90.00
_cell.angle_beta   90.00
_cell.angle_gamma   90.00
#
_symmetry.space_group_name_H-M   'P 1'
#
loop_
_entity.id
_entity.type
_entity.pdbx_description
1 polymer ?
#
loop_
_entity_poly.entity_id
_entity_poly.type
_entity_poly.pdbx_seq_one_letter_code
_entity_poly.pdbx_strand_id
1 'polypeptide(L)' 'MNQNQLDETLAEENTTVDAVINLNVSGEVLIERISGRRVRRASGRSYHVKLPPKVAGKDDMTGNPLSKQF' A
#
# COMPACT_ATOMS: atom_id res chain seq x y z
N MET A 1 10.01 -21.21 -6.15
CA MET A 1 9.97 -19.84 -6.68
C MET A 1 11.32 -19.59 -7.34
N ASN A 2 11.35 -19.18 -8.61
CA ASN A 2 12.58 -18.79 -9.29
C ASN A 2 13.02 -17.42 -8.76
N GLN A 3 14.27 -17.32 -8.30
CA GLN A 3 14.80 -16.10 -7.67
C GLN A 3 15.11 -14.97 -8.67
N ASN A 4 15.19 -15.27 -9.97
CA ASN A 4 15.69 -14.33 -11.00
C ASN A 4 14.63 -13.86 -12.01
N GLN A 5 13.33 -14.11 -11.75
CA GLN A 5 12.27 -13.87 -12.74
C GLN A 5 12.12 -12.39 -13.13
N LEU A 6 12.38 -11.47 -12.20
CA LEU A 6 12.37 -10.03 -12.50
C LEU A 6 13.52 -9.65 -13.46
N ASP A 7 14.73 -10.15 -13.21
CA ASP A 7 15.91 -9.86 -14.02
C ASP A 7 15.75 -10.36 -15.46
N GLU A 8 15.17 -11.55 -15.65
CA GLU A 8 14.85 -12.11 -16.96
C GLU A 8 13.86 -11.21 -17.72
N THR A 9 12.79 -10.76 -17.06
CA THR A 9 11.75 -9.91 -17.68
C THR A 9 12.32 -8.55 -18.13
N LEU A 10 13.14 -7.92 -17.27
CA LEU A 10 13.72 -6.61 -17.59
C LEU A 10 14.73 -6.72 -18.73
N ALA A 11 15.49 -7.82 -18.81
CA ALA A 11 16.40 -8.09 -19.92
C ALA A 11 15.65 -8.25 -21.26
N GLU A 12 14.50 -8.93 -21.28
CA GLU A 12 13.64 -9.05 -22.47
C GLU A 12 13.10 -7.70 -22.95
N GLU A 13 12.75 -6.79 -22.01
CA GLU A 13 12.28 -5.44 -22.30
C GLU A 13 13.41 -4.42 -22.54
N ASN A 14 14.68 -4.86 -22.47
CA ASN A 14 15.88 -4.03 -22.59
C ASN A 14 15.86 -2.83 -21.62
N THR A 15 15.43 -3.09 -20.39
CA THR A 15 15.31 -2.10 -19.31
C THR A 15 16.07 -2.58 -18.06
N THR A 16 16.31 -1.68 -17.10
CA THR A 16 17.08 -1.97 -15.88
C THR A 16 16.47 -1.30 -14.65
N VAL A 17 16.78 -1.83 -13.46
CA VAL A 17 16.40 -1.17 -12.19
C VAL A 17 17.33 0.01 -11.94
N ASP A 18 16.78 1.22 -11.91
CA ASP A 18 17.56 2.43 -11.64
C ASP A 18 17.88 2.61 -10.15
N ALA A 19 16.92 2.28 -9.26
CA ALA A 19 17.07 2.47 -7.83
C ALA A 19 16.18 1.52 -7.03
N VAL A 20 16.64 1.20 -5.81
CA VAL A 20 15.88 0.43 -4.81
C VAL A 20 15.61 1.31 -3.62
N ILE A 21 14.34 1.59 -3.34
CA ILE A 21 13.92 2.38 -2.19
C ILE A 21 13.56 1.43 -1.04
N ASN A 22 14.39 1.40 -0.01
CA ASN A 22 14.13 0.62 1.20
C ASN A 22 13.43 1.49 2.27
N LEU A 23 12.14 1.24 2.51
CA LEU A 23 11.39 1.89 3.58
C LEU A 23 11.60 1.13 4.90
N ASN A 24 12.71 1.44 5.58
CA ASN A 24 13.03 0.81 6.88
C ASN A 24 12.19 1.40 8.01
N VAL A 25 11.30 0.59 8.57
CA VAL A 25 10.40 0.95 9.68
C VAL A 25 10.38 -0.17 10.70
N SER A 26 10.25 0.17 11.98
CA SER A 26 10.21 -0.84 13.06
C SER A 26 8.96 -1.72 12.96
N GLY A 27 9.07 -2.97 13.42
CA GLY A 27 7.97 -3.93 13.41
C GLY A 27 6.74 -3.45 14.20
N GLU A 28 6.96 -2.78 15.32
CA GLU A 28 5.88 -2.21 16.14
C GLU A 28 5.08 -1.15 15.37
N VAL A 29 5.77 -0.25 14.66
CA VAL A 29 5.12 0.78 13.82
C VAL A 29 4.39 0.14 12.64
N LEU A 30 4.93 -0.93 12.05
CA LEU A 30 4.26 -1.69 10.99
C LEU A 30 2.94 -2.30 11.48
N ILE A 31 2.95 -2.98 12.63
CA ILE A 31 1.76 -3.60 13.22
C ILE A 31 0.69 -2.55 13.47
N GLU A 32 1.05 -1.41 14.05
CA GLU A 32 0.11 -0.31 14.27
C GLU A 32 -0.51 0.16 12.95
N ARG A 33 0.34 0.46 11.95
CA ARG A 33 -0.11 1.00 10.66
C ARG A 33 -1.01 0.02 9.89
N ILE A 34 -0.69 -1.27 9.93
CA ILE A 34 -1.47 -2.31 9.24
C ILE A 34 -2.83 -2.49 9.94
N SER A 35 -2.84 -2.63 11.26
CA SER A 35 -4.07 -2.87 12.04
C SER A 35 -5.06 -1.69 11.99
N GLY A 36 -4.54 -0.46 11.91
CA GLY A 36 -5.33 0.74 11.79
C GLY A 36 -5.74 1.09 10.35
N ARG A 37 -5.29 0.37 9.33
CA ARG A 37 -5.56 0.69 7.92
C ARG A 37 -7.05 0.55 7.57
N ARG A 38 -7.55 1.51 6.81
CA ARG A 38 -8.87 1.49 6.16
C ARG A 38 -8.68 1.71 4.66
N VAL A 39 -9.43 1.02 3.83
CA VAL A 39 -9.22 1.02 2.38
C VAL A 39 -10.53 1.15 1.62
N ARG A 40 -10.52 1.96 0.55
CA ARG A 40 -11.53 1.93 -0.49
C ARG A 40 -11.13 0.91 -1.54
N ARG A 41 -11.76 -0.27 -1.52
CA ARG A 41 -11.39 -1.41 -2.38
C ARG A 41 -11.30 -1.05 -3.87
N ALA A 42 -12.23 -0.26 -4.38
CA ALA A 42 -12.28 0.10 -5.80
C ALA A 42 -11.09 0.95 -6.29
N SER A 43 -10.39 1.67 -5.40
CA SER A 43 -9.29 2.56 -5.79
C SER A 43 -7.96 2.31 -5.06
N GLY A 44 -7.93 1.41 -4.07
CA GLY A 44 -6.73 1.16 -3.25
C GLY A 44 -6.36 2.28 -2.27
N ARG A 45 -7.03 3.45 -2.33
CA ARG A 45 -6.84 4.57 -1.39
C ARG A 45 -6.92 4.08 0.05
N SER A 46 -5.91 4.48 0.82
CA SER A 46 -5.70 4.02 2.18
C SER A 46 -5.79 5.18 3.15
N TYR A 47 -6.48 4.92 4.25
CA TYR A 47 -6.68 5.79 5.40
C TYR A 47 -6.23 5.05 6.65
N HIS A 48 -6.16 5.75 7.78
CA HIS A 48 -5.77 5.15 9.04
C HIS A 48 -6.72 5.61 10.15
N VAL A 49 -6.95 4.79 11.19
CA VAL A 49 -7.81 5.20 12.31
C VAL A 49 -7.28 6.44 13.04
N LYS A 50 -5.95 6.60 13.14
CA LYS A 50 -5.31 7.80 13.73
C LYS A 50 -5.16 8.96 12.75
N LEU A 51 -5.23 8.70 11.44
CA LEU A 51 -5.26 9.71 10.36
C LEU A 51 -6.54 9.47 9.54
N PRO A 52 -7.71 9.75 10.13
CA PRO A 52 -8.99 9.37 9.54
C PRO A 52 -9.32 10.22 8.30
N PRO A 53 -10.27 9.77 7.46
CA PRO A 53 -10.87 10.62 6.44
C PRO A 53 -11.58 11.84 7.06
N LYS A 54 -11.86 12.85 6.25
CA LYS A 54 -12.62 14.05 6.62
C LYS A 54 -13.99 13.70 7.20
N VAL A 55 -14.65 12.69 6.63
CA VAL A 55 -15.91 12.14 7.16
C VAL A 55 -15.69 10.70 7.57
N ALA A 56 -15.95 10.40 8.84
CA ALA A 56 -15.71 9.08 9.42
C ALA A 56 -16.34 7.96 8.58
N GLY A 57 -15.52 6.96 8.23
CA GLY A 57 -15.94 5.79 7.48
C GLY A 57 -16.21 6.04 5.98
N LYS A 58 -16.00 7.25 5.47
CA LYS A 58 -16.22 7.59 4.06
C LYS A 58 -14.92 8.01 3.38
N ASP A 59 -14.79 7.62 2.12
CA ASP A 59 -13.72 8.10 1.26
C ASP A 59 -13.91 9.58 0.94
N ASP A 60 -12.85 10.36 1.07
CA ASP A 60 -12.90 11.82 0.92
C ASP A 60 -13.22 12.28 -0.51
N MET A 61 -12.94 11.43 -1.51
CA MET A 61 -13.14 11.77 -2.92
C MET A 61 -14.53 11.40 -3.41
N THR A 62 -15.06 10.25 -2.98
CA THR A 62 -16.33 9.74 -3.51
C THR A 62 -17.44 9.60 -2.47
N GLY A 63 -17.17 9.83 -1.20
CA GLY A 63 -18.12 9.64 -0.10
C GLY A 63 -18.51 8.19 0.17
N ASN A 64 -17.90 7.23 -0.54
CA ASN A 64 -18.25 5.81 -0.44
C ASN A 64 -17.66 5.18 0.83
N PRO A 65 -18.27 4.11 1.36
CA PRO A 65 -17.78 3.46 2.57
C PRO A 65 -16.34 2.91 2.44
N LEU A 66 -15.56 3.07 3.51
CA LEU A 66 -14.28 2.41 3.67
C LEU A 66 -14.45 1.05 4.35
N SER A 67 -13.49 0.15 4.10
CA SER A 67 -13.43 -1.17 4.74
C SER A 67 -12.14 -1.32 5.54
N LYS A 68 -12.15 -2.13 6.59
CA LYS A 68 -10.90 -2.59 7.21
C LYS A 68 -10.18 -3.52 6.23
N GLN A 69 -8.88 -3.31 6.03
CA GLN A 69 -8.13 -4.13 5.09
C GLN A 69 -7.75 -5.51 5.65
N PHE A 70 -7.53 -5.59 6.97
CA PHE A 70 -7.14 -6.79 7.70
C PHE A 70 -7.92 -6.88 8.99
#